data_AF-A0A7V3NJW0-F1
#
_entry.id   AF-A0A7V3NJW0-F1
#
_cell.length_a   1.000
_cell.length_b   1.000
_cell.length_c   1.000
_cell.angle_alpha   90.00
_cell.angle_beta   90.00
_cell.angle_gamma   90.00
#
_symmetry.space_group_name_H-M   'P 1'
#
loop_
_entity.id
_entity.type
_entity.pdbx_description
1 polymer ?
#
loop_
_entity_poly.entity_id
_entity_poly.type
_entity_poly.pdbx_seq_one_letter_code
_entity_poly.pdbx_strand_id
1 'polypeptide(L)'
;MRGYRTVGAIALALSLVAALLAGCTAEGKPIPLTGAGEAAGTVQPVSAGSDQATPMGMERAPEEGVVEEGEVPGADEVVTSEGERVVPSGEAGASAPGKAGSGAAPGEGSQVQEKRAVQWLVYRNEEFGFQVRYPSVYVLMPVLQTLEGSEKPRPLAEFLFQDQDLARGDTAAMEPPQFAIRVFANDEGLSVDQWLRQSEVLGGEEFQVEAYSLGGVEGVRLTSRLLLAPGQHIYVAKGRYIFQLTPLGEYSNQMLASFAFLD
;
A
#
# COMPACT_ATOMS: atom_id res chain seq x y z
N MET A 1 -65.79 -11.85 17.16
CA MET A 1 -64.52 -11.35 17.74
C MET A 1 -63.56 -11.16 16.57
N ARG A 2 -63.51 -10.03 15.86
CA ARG A 2 -63.03 -8.66 16.16
C ARG A 2 -61.60 -8.57 16.74
N GLY A 3 -60.70 -7.96 15.96
CA GLY A 3 -59.36 -7.45 16.30
C GLY A 3 -58.30 -7.91 15.28
N TYR A 4 -58.17 -7.38 14.05
CA TYR A 4 -57.66 -6.08 13.57
C TYR A 4 -56.22 -5.68 13.95
N ARG A 5 -55.34 -5.73 12.92
CA ARG A 5 -54.27 -4.78 12.51
C ARG A 5 -53.08 -4.60 13.45
N THR A 6 -51.84 -4.60 12.96
CA THR A 6 -51.28 -3.45 12.22
C THR A 6 -50.07 -3.87 11.36
N VAL A 7 -50.14 -3.56 10.07
CA VAL A 7 -49.03 -3.60 9.11
C VAL A 7 -48.39 -2.22 9.14
N GLY A 8 -47.10 -2.14 9.50
CA GLY A 8 -46.31 -0.91 9.43
C GLY A 8 -45.72 -0.76 8.04
N ALA A 9 -46.31 0.12 7.23
CA ALA A 9 -45.73 0.62 6.00
C ALA A 9 -44.72 1.72 6.34
N ILE A 10 -43.45 1.53 5.97
CA ILE A 10 -42.46 2.62 5.95
C ILE A 10 -42.40 3.12 4.51
N ALA A 11 -42.97 4.30 4.31
CA ALA A 11 -42.85 5.10 3.10
C ALA A 11 -42.04 6.36 3.44
N LEU A 12 -40.89 6.55 2.80
CA LEU A 12 -40.13 7.81 2.69
C LEU A 12 -38.91 7.53 1.82
N ALA A 13 -38.47 8.34 0.86
CA ALA A 13 -39.06 9.37 0.03
C ALA A 13 -38.02 9.53 -1.10
N LEU A 14 -38.39 9.19 -2.33
CA LEU A 14 -37.60 9.47 -3.53
C LEU A 14 -37.66 10.98 -3.78
N SER A 15 -36.56 11.70 -3.59
CA SER A 15 -36.41 13.06 -4.10
C SER A 15 -35.55 13.06 -5.35
N LEU A 16 -36.26 13.01 -6.47
CA LEU A 16 -35.80 13.30 -7.82
C LEU A 16 -35.58 14.81 -7.95
N VAL A 17 -34.36 15.26 -8.22
CA VAL A 17 -34.11 16.65 -8.67
C VAL A 17 -33.50 16.60 -10.07
N ALA A 18 -34.37 16.73 -11.06
CA ALA A 18 -34.02 17.00 -12.45
C ALA A 18 -35.04 17.98 -13.03
N ALA A 19 -34.61 19.22 -13.29
CA ALA A 19 -35.09 20.13 -14.34
C ALA A 19 -34.29 21.44 -14.25
N LEU A 20 -33.39 21.72 -15.20
CA LEU A 20 -33.63 22.50 -16.42
C LEU A 20 -34.00 23.96 -16.14
N LEU A 21 -33.04 24.87 -16.34
CA LEU A 21 -33.31 26.13 -17.04
C LEU A 21 -32.07 26.54 -17.85
N ALA A 22 -32.27 26.50 -19.16
CA ALA A 22 -31.43 27.12 -20.17
C ALA A 22 -31.72 28.63 -20.25
N GLY A 23 -30.69 29.39 -20.60
CA GLY A 23 -30.81 30.61 -21.40
C GLY A 23 -31.10 31.91 -20.65
N CYS A 24 -30.07 32.74 -20.49
CA CYS A 24 -30.17 34.17 -20.84
C CYS A 24 -28.77 34.71 -21.20
N THR A 25 -28.75 35.31 -22.38
CA THR A 25 -27.69 36.06 -23.05
C THR A 25 -27.14 37.21 -22.22
N ALA A 26 -25.82 37.42 -22.24
CA ALA A 26 -25.22 38.71 -21.92
C ALA A 26 -24.16 39.05 -22.97
N GLU A 27 -24.48 40.09 -23.72
CA GLU A 27 -23.71 40.72 -24.78
C GLU A 27 -22.27 41.07 -24.38
N GLY A 28 -21.37 40.87 -25.35
CA GLY A 28 -20.00 41.35 -25.28
C GLY A 28 -19.93 42.87 -25.27
N LYS A 29 -19.07 43.38 -24.40
CA LYS A 29 -18.53 44.73 -24.48
C LYS A 29 -16.99 44.63 -24.53
N PRO A 30 -16.34 45.14 -25.59
CA PRO A 30 -14.89 45.08 -25.70
C PRO A 30 -14.23 45.98 -24.64
N ILE A 31 -13.25 45.43 -23.94
CA ILE A 31 -12.37 46.18 -23.04
C ILE A 31 -11.25 46.78 -23.90
N PRO A 32 -11.01 48.11 -23.84
CA PRO A 32 -9.93 48.74 -24.57
C PRO A 32 -8.55 48.40 -23.98
N LEU A 33 -7.63 47.97 -24.85
CA LEU A 33 -6.19 48.01 -24.63
C LEU A 33 -5.71 49.46 -24.75
N THR A 34 -5.32 50.07 -23.62
CA THR A 34 -4.46 51.27 -23.62
C THR A 34 -3.68 51.34 -22.31
N GLY A 35 -2.36 51.52 -22.39
CA GLY A 35 -1.60 52.17 -21.31
C GLY A 35 -0.25 51.57 -20.98
N ALA A 36 0.76 51.98 -21.75
CA ALA A 36 2.17 51.95 -21.35
C ALA A 36 2.40 52.78 -20.07
N GLY A 37 3.38 52.40 -19.26
CA GLY A 37 3.74 53.09 -18.03
C GLY A 37 5.02 52.55 -17.40
N GLU A 38 6.13 52.81 -18.09
CA GLU A 38 7.50 52.74 -17.60
C GLU A 38 7.70 53.70 -16.41
N ALA A 39 8.20 53.20 -15.27
CA ALA A 39 8.90 54.03 -14.29
C ALA A 39 9.81 53.18 -13.40
N ALA A 40 11.10 53.45 -13.52
CA ALA A 40 12.16 52.99 -12.65
C ALA A 40 11.97 53.48 -11.20
N GLY A 41 12.37 52.65 -10.24
CA GLY A 41 12.42 52.98 -8.82
C GLY A 41 13.52 52.19 -8.12
N THR A 42 14.71 52.76 -8.10
CA THR A 42 15.90 52.38 -7.32
C THR A 42 15.80 52.92 -5.88
N VAL A 43 16.62 52.38 -4.96
CA VAL A 43 16.98 52.76 -3.56
C VAL A 43 15.95 52.41 -2.46
N GLN A 44 16.28 51.86 -1.27
CA GLN A 44 17.54 51.65 -0.52
C GLN A 44 17.33 50.57 0.58
N PRO A 45 18.41 50.06 1.24
CA PRO A 45 18.35 49.09 2.33
C PRO A 45 18.23 49.77 3.70
N VAL A 46 17.59 49.10 4.67
CA VAL A 46 17.64 49.49 6.09
C VAL A 46 18.35 48.41 6.90
N SER A 47 19.43 48.85 7.53
CA SER A 47 20.31 48.09 8.42
C SER A 47 19.73 47.94 9.83
N ALA A 48 20.13 46.83 10.46
CA ALA A 48 20.62 46.69 11.84
C ALA A 48 19.77 47.20 13.02
N GLY A 49 19.47 46.26 13.92
CA GLY A 49 19.11 46.54 15.31
C GLY A 49 18.95 45.25 16.11
N SER A 50 20.02 44.82 16.77
CA SER A 50 20.09 43.74 17.76
C SER A 50 19.11 43.97 18.92
N ASP A 51 18.54 42.90 19.51
CA ASP A 51 18.80 42.58 20.91
C ASP A 51 18.19 41.24 21.39
N GLN A 52 19.05 40.54 22.14
CA GLN A 52 18.87 39.56 23.21
C GLN A 52 17.44 39.16 23.65
N ALA A 53 17.21 37.84 23.77
CA ALA A 53 17.04 37.20 25.08
C ALA A 53 16.90 35.67 24.94
N THR A 54 17.84 34.96 25.53
CA THR A 54 17.76 33.52 25.85
C THR A 54 16.81 33.31 27.03
N PRO A 55 15.92 32.31 26.99
CA PRO A 55 15.55 31.57 28.19
C PRO A 55 16.06 30.14 28.10
N MET A 56 16.96 29.80 29.03
CA MET A 56 17.28 28.43 29.40
C MET A 56 16.01 27.74 29.91
N GLY A 57 15.73 26.53 29.43
CA GLY A 57 14.52 25.82 29.85
C GLY A 57 14.53 24.34 29.50
N MET A 58 15.15 23.55 30.38
CA MET A 58 14.84 22.14 30.66
C MET A 58 14.96 21.13 29.51
N GLU A 59 16.20 20.67 29.39
CA GLU A 59 16.53 19.29 29.06
C GLU A 59 15.72 18.33 29.95
N ARG A 60 14.81 17.56 29.34
CA ARG A 60 14.11 16.44 29.97
C ARG A 60 14.51 15.19 29.22
N ALA A 61 15.42 14.42 29.82
CA ALA A 61 15.78 13.09 29.37
C ALA A 61 14.53 12.20 29.39
N PRO A 62 14.26 11.40 28.33
CA PRO A 62 13.37 10.26 28.46
C PRO A 62 14.11 9.16 29.24
N GLU A 63 13.52 8.75 30.36
CA GLU A 63 13.94 7.57 31.11
C GLU A 63 13.87 6.33 30.22
N GLU A 64 14.95 5.55 30.25
CA GLU A 64 15.07 4.25 29.61
C GLU A 64 14.00 3.30 30.17
N GLY A 65 13.07 2.90 29.29
CA GLY A 65 12.13 1.82 29.57
C GLY A 65 12.88 0.50 29.71
N VAL A 66 12.77 -0.09 30.89
CA VAL A 66 13.19 -1.45 31.23
C VAL A 66 12.58 -2.44 30.25
N VAL A 67 13.42 -3.14 29.50
CA VAL A 67 13.03 -4.29 28.68
C VAL A 67 12.88 -5.47 29.62
N GLU A 68 11.64 -5.84 29.95
CA GLU A 68 11.34 -7.07 30.67
C GLU A 68 11.45 -8.23 29.68
N GLU A 69 12.49 -9.04 29.83
CA GLU A 69 12.74 -10.25 29.04
C GLU A 69 11.76 -11.34 29.52
N GLY A 70 10.59 -11.38 28.87
CA GLY A 70 9.56 -12.39 29.12
C GLY A 70 10.01 -13.76 28.65
N GLU A 71 10.35 -14.62 29.61
CA GLU A 71 10.59 -16.04 29.48
C GLU A 71 9.39 -16.73 28.80
N VAL A 72 9.62 -17.34 27.63
CA VAL A 72 8.59 -18.07 26.87
C VAL A 72 8.55 -19.53 27.34
N PRO A 73 7.46 -20.00 27.97
CA PRO A 73 7.34 -21.42 28.32
C PRO A 73 6.95 -22.26 27.10
N GLY A 74 7.74 -23.32 26.88
CA GLY A 74 7.33 -24.62 26.33
C GLY A 74 6.52 -24.64 25.04
N ALA A 75 7.20 -24.71 23.90
CA ALA A 75 6.60 -25.24 22.68
C ALA A 75 6.65 -26.77 22.71
N ASP A 76 5.52 -27.37 23.06
CA ASP A 76 5.23 -28.79 22.90
C ASP A 76 5.30 -29.22 21.43
N GLU A 77 5.77 -30.45 21.30
CA GLU A 77 6.04 -31.25 20.13
C GLU A 77 4.75 -31.57 19.33
N VAL A 78 4.65 -31.20 18.05
CA VAL A 78 3.58 -31.71 17.17
C VAL A 78 4.07 -32.01 15.74
N VAL A 79 4.40 -33.29 15.55
CA VAL A 79 4.02 -34.21 14.45
C VAL A 79 4.02 -33.68 13.00
N THR A 80 5.06 -34.08 12.26
CA THR A 80 5.11 -34.05 10.79
C THR A 80 4.29 -35.19 10.19
N SER A 81 3.30 -34.87 9.35
CA SER A 81 2.61 -35.88 8.53
C SER A 81 3.19 -35.89 7.11
N GLU A 82 3.80 -37.03 6.76
CA GLU A 82 4.20 -37.41 5.41
C GLU A 82 2.99 -37.58 4.50
N GLY A 83 3.10 -37.13 3.24
CA GLY A 83 1.99 -37.18 2.27
C GLY A 83 2.45 -37.05 0.82
N GLU A 84 2.96 -38.16 0.29
CA GLU A 84 2.73 -38.70 -1.06
C GLU A 84 2.88 -37.78 -2.29
N ARG A 85 4.01 -37.96 -3.00
CA ARG A 85 4.30 -37.36 -4.30
C ARG A 85 3.92 -38.33 -5.42
N VAL A 86 2.82 -38.07 -6.12
CA VAL A 86 2.45 -38.79 -7.35
C VAL A 86 3.17 -38.16 -8.54
N VAL A 87 4.03 -38.94 -9.19
CA VAL A 87 4.66 -38.65 -10.48
C VAL A 87 3.77 -39.14 -11.61
N PRO A 88 3.40 -38.31 -12.60
CA PRO A 88 2.99 -38.81 -13.90
C PRO A 88 4.21 -39.00 -14.81
N SER A 89 4.25 -40.20 -15.38
CA SER A 89 5.20 -40.74 -16.34
C SER A 89 4.67 -40.55 -17.77
N GLY A 90 5.57 -40.35 -18.74
CA GLY A 90 5.30 -40.32 -20.19
C GLY A 90 5.48 -38.92 -20.80
N GLU A 91 6.12 -38.71 -21.95
CA GLU A 91 6.43 -39.61 -23.06
C GLU A 91 7.57 -39.03 -23.90
N ALA A 92 8.34 -39.92 -24.51
CA ALA A 92 9.57 -39.66 -25.25
C ALA A 92 9.32 -39.12 -26.66
N GLY A 93 10.10 -38.12 -27.07
CA GLY A 93 10.20 -37.64 -28.45
C GLY A 93 11.67 -37.49 -28.84
N ALA A 94 12.08 -38.25 -29.85
CA ALA A 94 13.46 -38.51 -30.23
C ALA A 94 14.08 -37.47 -31.19
N SER A 95 15.40 -37.30 -31.02
CA SER A 95 16.45 -37.10 -32.04
C SER A 95 16.57 -35.79 -32.85
N ALA A 96 17.71 -35.12 -32.65
CA ALA A 96 18.67 -34.82 -33.72
C ALA A 96 20.12 -34.65 -33.17
N PRO A 97 21.14 -35.25 -33.81
CA PRO A 97 22.55 -35.13 -33.40
C PRO A 97 23.27 -34.01 -34.18
N GLY A 98 23.77 -33.01 -33.46
CA GLY A 98 24.63 -31.93 -33.98
C GLY A 98 25.99 -31.94 -33.27
N LYS A 99 27.05 -32.05 -34.06
CA LYS A 99 28.40 -32.47 -33.68
C LYS A 99 29.32 -31.30 -33.28
N ALA A 100 30.02 -31.49 -32.17
CA ALA A 100 31.38 -31.06 -31.82
C ALA A 100 31.80 -29.58 -31.92
N GLY A 101 32.01 -28.97 -30.75
CA GLY A 101 32.90 -27.84 -30.52
C GLY A 101 33.48 -27.94 -29.10
N SER A 102 34.58 -28.68 -28.97
CA SER A 102 35.28 -28.93 -27.70
C SER A 102 36.18 -27.74 -27.36
N GLY A 103 35.83 -27.02 -26.29
CA GLY A 103 36.63 -25.97 -25.68
C GLY A 103 36.41 -25.99 -24.17
N ALA A 104 36.96 -27.01 -23.51
CA ALA A 104 36.91 -27.14 -22.06
C ALA A 104 37.85 -26.12 -21.41
N ALA A 105 37.28 -25.14 -20.71
CA ALA A 105 37.96 -24.42 -19.64
C ALA A 105 37.40 -24.94 -18.30
N PRO A 106 38.22 -25.55 -17.43
CA PRO A 106 37.79 -26.02 -16.12
C PRO A 106 37.82 -24.85 -15.13
N GLY A 107 36.67 -24.56 -14.54
CA GLY A 107 36.52 -23.51 -13.55
C GLY A 107 35.20 -23.66 -12.77
N GLU A 108 34.85 -24.91 -12.47
CA GLU A 108 33.79 -25.29 -11.52
C GLU A 108 34.16 -24.77 -10.13
N GLY A 109 33.73 -23.54 -9.86
CA GLY A 109 33.47 -23.04 -8.53
C GLY A 109 31.97 -22.81 -8.39
N SER A 110 31.15 -23.84 -8.59
CA SER A 110 29.76 -23.82 -8.17
C SER A 110 29.74 -23.79 -6.65
N GLN A 111 29.95 -22.60 -6.09
CA GLN A 111 29.66 -22.34 -4.70
C GLN A 111 28.16 -22.52 -4.55
N VAL A 112 27.79 -23.67 -4.00
CA VAL A 112 26.49 -23.93 -3.43
C VAL A 112 26.26 -22.78 -2.45
N GLN A 113 25.51 -21.76 -2.87
CA GLN A 113 25.01 -20.75 -1.95
C GLN A 113 24.10 -21.51 -1.00
N GLU A 114 24.65 -21.90 0.15
CA GLU A 114 23.88 -22.38 1.29
C GLU A 114 22.78 -21.35 1.51
N LYS A 115 21.56 -21.79 1.20
CA LYS A 115 20.34 -21.00 1.37
C LYS A 115 20.21 -20.71 2.86
N ARG A 116 20.76 -19.57 3.30
CA ARG A 116 20.72 -19.15 4.70
C ARG A 116 19.27 -19.15 5.15
N ALA A 117 19.01 -19.73 6.32
CA ALA A 117 17.69 -19.71 6.90
C ALA A 117 17.22 -18.26 7.09
N VAL A 118 16.07 -17.93 6.52
CA VAL A 118 15.46 -16.60 6.64
C VAL A 118 14.77 -16.51 8.00
N GLN A 119 15.20 -15.56 8.83
CA GLN A 119 14.54 -15.27 10.09
C GLN A 119 13.30 -14.41 9.82
N TRP A 120 12.23 -14.62 10.59
CA TRP A 120 10.97 -13.89 10.43
C TRP A 120 10.77 -12.91 11.58
N LEU A 121 10.70 -11.63 11.25
CA LEU A 121 10.46 -10.53 12.18
C LEU A 121 8.97 -10.17 12.18
N VAL A 122 8.53 -9.40 13.19
CA VAL A 122 7.15 -8.92 13.31
C VAL A 122 7.18 -7.39 13.27
N TYR A 123 6.44 -6.80 12.33
CA TYR A 123 6.11 -5.39 12.34
C TYR A 123 4.72 -5.21 12.91
N ARG A 124 4.56 -4.31 13.87
CA ARG A 124 3.29 -4.00 14.52
C ARG A 124 3.07 -2.49 14.50
N ASN A 125 1.86 -2.08 14.14
CA ASN A 125 1.43 -0.70 14.16
C ASN A 125 0.12 -0.58 14.94
N GLU A 126 0.20 0.01 16.14
CA GLU A 126 -0.95 0.17 17.03
C GLU A 126 -1.89 1.29 16.59
N GLU A 127 -1.36 2.34 15.96
CA GLU A 127 -2.16 3.49 15.46
C GLU A 127 -3.21 3.04 14.44
N PHE A 128 -2.84 2.16 13.52
CA PHE A 128 -3.74 1.62 12.50
C PHE A 128 -4.23 0.20 12.83
N GLY A 129 -3.89 -0.34 13.99
CA GLY A 129 -4.43 -1.61 14.48
C GLY A 129 -4.08 -2.83 13.62
N PHE A 130 -2.83 -2.98 13.18
CA PHE A 130 -2.40 -4.16 12.43
C PHE A 130 -1.00 -4.67 12.81
N GLN A 131 -0.71 -5.90 12.41
CA GLN A 131 0.62 -6.49 12.43
C GLN A 131 0.86 -7.37 11.20
N VAL A 132 2.13 -7.56 10.85
CA VAL A 132 2.57 -8.41 9.74
C VAL A 132 3.94 -9.02 10.05
N ARG A 133 4.14 -10.29 9.67
CA ARG A 133 5.47 -10.91 9.72
C ARG A 133 6.19 -10.65 8.41
N TYR A 134 7.49 -10.38 8.48
CA TYR A 134 8.31 -10.13 7.31
C TYR A 134 9.68 -10.77 7.46
N PRO A 135 10.33 -11.17 6.36
CA PRO A 135 11.64 -11.81 6.42
C PRO A 135 12.72 -10.79 6.81
N SER A 136 13.75 -11.24 7.53
CA SER A 136 14.88 -10.41 7.97
C SER A 136 15.74 -9.87 6.83
N VAL A 137 15.57 -10.41 5.62
CA VAL A 137 16.18 -9.89 4.39
C VAL A 137 15.44 -8.68 3.84
N TYR A 138 14.26 -8.35 4.37
CA TYR A 138 13.53 -7.13 4.02
C TYR A 138 13.76 -6.06 5.08
N VAL A 139 13.77 -4.81 4.62
CA VAL A 139 13.81 -3.61 5.45
C VAL A 139 12.57 -2.78 5.22
N LEU A 140 12.08 -2.13 6.29
CA LEU A 140 11.03 -1.13 6.19
C LEU A 140 11.66 0.16 5.68
N MET A 141 11.27 0.60 4.48
CA MET A 141 11.79 1.81 3.89
C MET A 141 11.19 3.04 4.59
N PRO A 142 11.98 4.08 4.88
CA PRO A 142 11.42 5.35 5.31
C PRO A 142 10.57 5.88 4.16
N VAL A 143 9.28 6.10 4.44
CA VAL A 143 8.45 6.86 3.51
C VAL A 143 8.93 8.30 3.63
N LEU A 144 9.79 8.69 2.67
CA LEU A 144 9.98 10.09 2.40
C LEU A 144 8.58 10.61 2.12
N GLN A 145 8.08 11.50 2.97
CA GLN A 145 6.79 12.12 2.78
C GLN A 145 6.86 12.96 1.50
N THR A 146 6.82 12.31 0.34
CA THR A 146 6.74 12.96 -0.96
C THR A 146 5.27 13.32 -1.14
N LEU A 147 4.80 14.27 -0.33
CA LEU A 147 3.44 14.78 -0.26
C LEU A 147 3.03 15.58 -1.51
N GLU A 148 3.79 15.47 -2.59
CA GLU A 148 3.55 16.20 -3.84
C GLU A 148 2.97 15.30 -4.95
N GLY A 149 2.66 14.04 -4.62
CA GLY A 149 1.90 13.16 -5.51
C GLY A 149 0.42 13.56 -5.56
N SER A 150 -0.12 13.77 -6.77
CA SER A 150 -1.55 13.99 -7.02
C SER A 150 -2.40 12.70 -6.88
N GLU A 151 -1.92 11.70 -6.14
CA GLU A 151 -2.62 10.43 -5.97
C GLU A 151 -3.91 10.67 -5.18
N LYS A 152 -5.04 10.49 -5.84
CA LYS A 152 -6.38 10.58 -5.23
C LYS A 152 -6.92 9.16 -5.12
N PRO A 153 -7.35 8.73 -3.92
CA PRO A 153 -7.24 9.41 -2.63
C PRO A 153 -5.82 9.35 -2.06
N ARG A 154 -5.45 10.34 -1.25
CA ARG A 154 -4.13 10.37 -0.59
C ARG A 154 -4.12 9.39 0.59
N PRO A 155 -3.11 8.52 0.73
CA PRO A 155 -2.98 7.66 1.90
C PRO A 155 -2.66 8.48 3.17
N LEU A 156 -3.22 8.06 4.29
CA LEU A 156 -2.87 8.53 5.63
C LEU A 156 -1.49 8.02 6.06
N ALA A 157 -1.16 6.79 5.69
CA ALA A 157 0.13 6.16 5.96
C ALA A 157 0.48 5.14 4.89
N GLU A 158 1.77 4.90 4.73
CA GLU A 158 2.33 3.90 3.83
C GLU A 158 3.47 3.17 4.53
N PHE A 159 3.56 1.86 4.30
CA PHE A 159 4.57 0.98 4.87
C PHE A 159 5.13 0.13 3.74
N LEU A 160 6.39 0.37 3.39
CA LEU A 160 7.06 -0.22 2.23
C LEU A 160 8.14 -1.18 2.70
N PHE A 161 8.02 -2.45 2.34
CA PHE A 161 9.01 -3.47 2.63
C PHE A 161 9.82 -3.74 1.35
N GLN A 162 11.13 -3.50 1.42
CA GLN A 162 12.06 -3.65 0.32
C GLN A 162 13.11 -4.71 0.67
N ASP A 163 13.57 -5.46 -0.34
CA ASP A 163 14.77 -6.28 -0.18
C ASP A 163 15.97 -5.45 0.27
N GLN A 164 16.73 -5.91 1.25
CA GLN A 164 17.80 -5.14 1.89
C GLN A 164 18.93 -4.81 0.91
N ASP A 165 19.24 -5.68 -0.04
CA ASP A 165 20.29 -5.43 -1.02
C ASP A 165 19.81 -4.42 -2.07
N LEU A 166 18.55 -4.51 -2.50
CA LEU A 166 17.94 -3.49 -3.35
C LEU A 166 17.83 -2.13 -2.65
N ALA A 167 17.47 -2.12 -1.37
CA ALA A 167 17.29 -0.90 -0.57
C ALA A 167 18.59 -0.12 -0.35
N ARG A 168 19.76 -0.78 -0.43
CA ARG A 168 21.08 -0.15 -0.30
C ARG A 168 21.61 0.42 -1.62
N GLY A 169 20.99 0.08 -2.75
CA GLY A 169 21.43 0.52 -4.06
C GLY A 169 21.07 1.98 -4.35
N ASP A 170 21.81 2.60 -5.27
CA ASP A 170 21.54 3.98 -5.73
C ASP A 170 20.17 4.11 -6.43
N THR A 171 19.61 3.00 -6.91
CA THR A 171 18.28 2.94 -7.54
C THR A 171 17.16 2.56 -6.58
N ALA A 172 17.44 2.42 -5.27
CA ALA A 172 16.45 1.95 -4.28
C ALA A 172 15.11 2.71 -4.32
N ALA A 173 15.14 4.02 -4.60
CA ALA A 173 13.94 4.85 -4.69
C ALA A 173 13.10 4.62 -5.97
N MET A 174 13.67 3.97 -6.99
CA MET A 174 13.01 3.66 -8.25
C MET A 174 12.53 2.20 -8.33
N GLU A 175 13.05 1.34 -7.47
CA GLU A 175 12.62 -0.06 -7.39
C GLU A 175 11.24 -0.15 -6.71
N PRO A 176 10.32 -0.97 -7.23
CA PRO A 176 9.05 -1.18 -6.57
C PRO A 176 9.23 -1.94 -5.24
N PRO A 177 8.43 -1.62 -4.21
CA PRO A 177 8.41 -2.36 -2.95
C PRO A 177 8.05 -3.83 -3.18
N GLN A 178 8.71 -4.72 -2.45
CA GLN A 178 8.39 -6.15 -2.47
C GLN A 178 7.04 -6.42 -1.79
N PHE A 179 6.69 -5.61 -0.81
CA PHE A 179 5.35 -5.59 -0.21
C PHE A 179 5.02 -4.17 0.22
N ALA A 180 3.82 -3.70 -0.08
CA ALA A 180 3.36 -2.39 0.35
C ALA A 180 2.01 -2.49 1.09
N ILE A 181 1.88 -1.70 2.15
CA ILE A 181 0.64 -1.47 2.88
C ILE A 181 0.35 0.02 2.81
N ARG A 182 -0.79 0.41 2.27
CA ARG A 182 -1.28 1.80 2.30
C ARG A 182 -2.57 1.85 3.10
N VAL A 183 -2.71 2.89 3.91
CA VAL A 183 -3.89 3.11 4.74
C VAL A 183 -4.56 4.39 4.29
N PHE A 184 -5.86 4.34 4.02
CA PHE A 184 -6.67 5.47 3.60
C PHE A 184 -7.78 5.75 4.61
N ALA A 185 -8.25 6.99 4.64
CA ALA A 185 -9.42 7.37 5.41
C ALA A 185 -10.69 6.72 4.86
N ASN A 186 -11.55 6.29 5.78
CA ASN A 186 -12.90 5.79 5.53
C ASN A 186 -13.85 6.32 6.61
N ASP A 187 -13.87 7.64 6.77
CA ASP A 187 -14.62 8.30 7.86
C ASP A 187 -16.14 8.07 7.76
N GLU A 188 -16.63 7.77 6.55
CA GLU A 188 -18.03 7.43 6.27
C GLU A 188 -18.37 5.95 6.53
N GLY A 189 -17.39 5.11 6.85
CA GLY A 189 -17.60 3.68 7.13
C GLY A 189 -18.11 2.90 5.91
N LEU A 190 -17.68 3.28 4.71
CA LEU A 190 -18.11 2.66 3.47
C LEU A 190 -17.56 1.23 3.35
N SER A 191 -18.31 0.35 2.68
CA SER A 191 -17.75 -0.92 2.20
C SER A 191 -16.64 -0.66 1.17
N VAL A 192 -15.75 -1.63 0.98
CA VAL A 192 -14.63 -1.49 0.03
C VAL A 192 -15.11 -1.17 -1.39
N ASP A 193 -16.15 -1.85 -1.89
CA ASP A 193 -16.72 -1.60 -3.21
C ASP A 193 -17.31 -0.19 -3.35
N GLN A 194 -17.98 0.32 -2.31
CA GLN A 194 -18.51 1.68 -2.30
C GLN A 194 -17.37 2.70 -2.31
N TRP A 195 -16.36 2.48 -1.46
CA TRP A 195 -15.20 3.35 -1.36
C TRP A 195 -14.44 3.41 -2.68
N LEU A 196 -14.16 2.27 -3.33
CA LEU A 196 -13.46 2.22 -4.62
C LEU A 196 -14.19 2.96 -5.75
N ARG A 197 -15.52 2.93 -5.76
CA ARG A 197 -16.34 3.67 -6.73
C ARG A 197 -16.30 5.17 -6.48
N GLN A 198 -16.27 5.61 -5.22
CA GLN A 198 -16.26 7.01 -4.83
C GLN A 198 -14.87 7.65 -4.93
N SER A 199 -13.82 6.87 -4.65
CA SER A 199 -12.44 7.36 -4.59
C SER A 199 -11.77 7.47 -5.96
N GLU A 200 -12.46 7.07 -7.04
CA GLU A 200 -11.97 7.05 -8.42
C GLU A 200 -10.70 6.18 -8.61
N VAL A 201 -10.34 5.32 -7.65
CA VAL A 201 -9.15 4.44 -7.70
C VAL A 201 -9.14 3.54 -8.92
N LEU A 202 -10.32 3.14 -9.41
CA LEU A 202 -10.43 2.29 -10.59
C LEU A 202 -10.05 3.02 -11.89
N GLY A 203 -9.95 4.35 -11.90
CA GLY A 203 -9.30 5.14 -12.96
C GLY A 203 -9.82 4.95 -14.39
N GLY A 204 -10.96 4.27 -14.58
CA GLY A 204 -11.43 3.81 -15.89
C GLY A 204 -10.67 2.60 -16.46
N GLU A 205 -9.73 2.01 -15.72
CA GLU A 205 -9.03 0.78 -16.12
C GLU A 205 -9.90 -0.46 -15.90
N GLU A 206 -9.73 -1.47 -16.77
CA GLU A 206 -10.39 -2.76 -16.61
C GLU A 206 -9.66 -3.62 -15.56
N PHE A 207 -10.11 -3.50 -14.32
CA PHE A 207 -9.75 -4.44 -13.26
C PHE A 207 -10.70 -5.64 -13.23
N GLN A 208 -10.13 -6.82 -13.00
CA GLN A 208 -10.91 -7.94 -12.49
C GLN A 208 -11.06 -7.77 -10.98
N VAL A 209 -12.30 -7.59 -10.53
CA VAL A 209 -12.66 -7.44 -9.12
C VAL A 209 -13.17 -8.78 -8.61
N GLU A 210 -12.56 -9.29 -7.55
CA GLU A 210 -12.97 -10.54 -6.90
C GLU A 210 -13.18 -10.30 -5.41
N ALA A 211 -14.21 -10.92 -4.83
CA ALA A 211 -14.41 -10.90 -3.39
C ALA A 211 -13.21 -11.55 -2.69
N TYR A 212 -12.77 -10.95 -1.59
CA TYR A 212 -11.63 -11.42 -0.82
C TYR A 212 -11.93 -11.31 0.68
N SER A 213 -11.27 -12.13 1.49
CA SER A 213 -11.31 -11.98 2.94
C SER A 213 -9.92 -12.14 3.53
N LEU A 214 -9.61 -11.29 4.51
CA LEU A 214 -8.35 -11.29 5.23
C LEU A 214 -8.61 -11.21 6.73
N GLY A 215 -8.24 -12.24 7.48
CA GLY A 215 -8.50 -12.28 8.92
C GLY A 215 -9.98 -12.15 9.28
N GLY A 216 -10.89 -12.67 8.44
CA GLY A 216 -12.35 -12.56 8.63
C GLY A 216 -12.93 -11.20 8.25
N VAL A 217 -12.11 -10.25 7.78
CA VAL A 217 -12.57 -8.95 7.27
C VAL A 217 -12.85 -9.08 5.78
N GLU A 218 -14.01 -8.60 5.34
CA GLU A 218 -14.39 -8.58 3.93
C GLU A 218 -13.60 -7.52 3.16
N GLY A 219 -13.29 -7.83 1.91
CA GLY A 219 -12.60 -6.94 1.01
C GLY A 219 -12.70 -7.39 -0.44
N VAL A 220 -11.89 -6.78 -1.28
CA VAL A 220 -11.80 -7.12 -2.70
C VAL A 220 -10.36 -7.26 -3.14
N ARG A 221 -10.13 -8.14 -4.11
CA ARG A 221 -8.89 -8.26 -4.85
C ARG A 221 -9.09 -7.67 -6.23
N LEU A 222 -8.27 -6.69 -6.57
CA LEU A 222 -8.18 -6.09 -7.90
C LEU A 222 -6.98 -6.67 -8.63
N THR A 223 -7.22 -7.24 -9.81
CA THR A 223 -6.16 -7.71 -10.70
C THR A 223 -6.21 -6.87 -11.97
N SER A 224 -5.13 -6.13 -12.26
CA SER A 224 -5.04 -5.36 -13.51
C SER A 224 -4.84 -6.28 -14.70
N ARG A 225 -5.64 -6.08 -15.76
CA ARG A 225 -5.52 -6.84 -17.03
C ARG A 225 -4.62 -6.16 -18.06
N LEU A 226 -4.22 -4.91 -17.81
CA LEU A 226 -3.75 -4.00 -18.85
C LEU A 226 -2.22 -3.98 -19.07
N LEU A 227 -1.41 -4.78 -18.37
CA LEU A 227 0.06 -4.63 -18.40
C LEU A 227 0.85 -5.94 -18.56
N LEU A 228 2.08 -5.81 -19.07
CA LEU A 228 3.11 -6.86 -19.21
C LEU A 228 3.47 -7.56 -17.89
N ALA A 229 3.11 -6.97 -16.74
CA ALA A 229 3.23 -7.56 -15.42
C ALA A 229 1.88 -7.37 -14.69
N PRO A 230 1.06 -8.43 -14.54
CA PRO A 230 -0.20 -8.33 -13.83
C PRO A 230 0.05 -7.96 -12.36
N GLY A 231 -0.43 -6.77 -11.96
CA GLY A 231 -0.41 -6.30 -10.58
C GLY A 231 -1.67 -6.73 -9.85
N GLN A 232 -1.51 -7.21 -8.61
CA GLN A 232 -2.60 -7.53 -7.71
C GLN A 232 -2.61 -6.55 -6.53
N HIS A 233 -3.77 -5.96 -6.27
CA HIS A 233 -4.01 -5.10 -5.10
C HIS A 233 -5.17 -5.68 -4.30
N ILE A 234 -5.02 -5.75 -2.99
CA ILE A 234 -6.07 -6.23 -2.08
C ILE A 234 -6.52 -5.05 -1.24
N TYR A 235 -7.83 -4.79 -1.21
CA TYR A 235 -8.44 -3.75 -0.40
C TYR A 235 -9.33 -4.37 0.66
N VAL A 236 -9.19 -3.96 1.91
CA VAL A 236 -10.01 -4.42 3.05
C VAL A 236 -10.44 -3.23 3.91
N ALA A 237 -11.68 -3.25 4.42
CA ALA A 237 -12.22 -2.19 5.26
C ALA A 237 -12.29 -2.62 6.73
N LYS A 238 -11.63 -1.88 7.63
CA LYS A 238 -11.67 -2.14 9.07
C LYS A 238 -11.80 -0.82 9.83
N GLY A 239 -12.89 -0.67 10.58
CA GLY A 239 -13.19 0.57 11.30
C GLY A 239 -13.30 1.76 10.36
N ARG A 240 -12.50 2.80 10.63
CA ARG A 240 -12.46 4.05 9.84
C ARG A 240 -11.40 4.06 8.75
N TYR A 241 -10.86 2.90 8.38
CA TYR A 241 -9.76 2.79 7.43
C TYR A 241 -10.05 1.82 6.28
N ILE A 242 -9.49 2.13 5.11
CA ILE A 242 -9.26 1.17 4.03
C ILE A 242 -7.77 0.84 3.99
N PHE A 243 -7.44 -0.45 3.95
CA PHE A 243 -6.08 -0.92 3.76
C PHE A 243 -5.94 -1.46 2.34
N GLN A 244 -4.93 -0.98 1.62
CA GLN A 244 -4.48 -1.56 0.35
C GLN A 244 -3.18 -2.33 0.60
N LEU A 245 -3.16 -3.60 0.21
CA LEU A 245 -2.01 -4.49 0.29
C LEU A 245 -1.56 -4.86 -1.13
N THR A 246 -0.28 -4.68 -1.42
CA THR A 246 0.30 -4.97 -2.74
C THR A 246 1.45 -5.97 -2.59
N PRO A 247 1.20 -7.28 -2.79
CA PRO A 247 2.23 -8.32 -2.70
C PRO A 247 2.96 -8.52 -4.04
N LEU A 248 4.24 -8.15 -4.13
CA LEU A 248 5.03 -8.26 -5.37
C LEU A 248 6.24 -9.20 -5.26
N GLY A 249 6.90 -9.27 -4.10
CA GLY A 249 8.15 -9.99 -3.91
C GLY A 249 8.00 -11.48 -3.60
N GLU A 250 9.14 -12.18 -3.55
CA GLU A 250 9.21 -13.62 -3.28
C GLU A 250 8.46 -14.04 -2.00
N TYR A 251 8.62 -13.27 -0.93
CA TYR A 251 8.01 -13.57 0.38
C TYR A 251 6.62 -12.92 0.56
N SER A 252 6.14 -12.17 -0.42
CA SER A 252 4.96 -11.31 -0.28
C SER A 252 3.67 -12.07 0.04
N ASN A 253 3.47 -13.27 -0.51
CA ASN A 253 2.31 -14.11 -0.20
C ASN A 253 2.34 -14.62 1.26
N GLN A 254 3.52 -14.92 1.79
CA GLN A 254 3.69 -15.35 3.18
C GLN A 254 3.50 -14.17 4.13
N MET A 255 3.99 -12.98 3.77
CA MET A 255 3.71 -11.73 4.47
C MET A 255 2.19 -11.45 4.49
N LEU A 256 1.52 -11.53 3.33
CA LEU A 256 0.07 -11.37 3.21
C LEU A 256 -0.69 -12.36 4.12
N ALA A 257 -0.31 -13.63 4.14
CA ALA A 257 -0.93 -14.65 4.98
C ALA A 257 -0.73 -14.40 6.49
N SER A 258 0.36 -13.71 6.86
CA SER A 258 0.66 -13.35 8.25
C SER A 258 0.03 -12.02 8.69
N PHE A 259 -0.55 -11.26 7.76
CA PHE A 259 -1.19 -9.99 8.08
C PHE A 259 -2.42 -10.23 8.96
N ALA A 260 -2.48 -9.52 10.08
CA ALA A 260 -3.57 -9.62 11.03
C ALA A 260 -3.94 -8.23 11.56
N PHE A 261 -5.25 -8.03 11.78
CA PHE A 261 -5.73 -6.89 12.54
C PHE A 261 -5.52 -7.13 14.03
N LEU A 262 -5.21 -6.06 14.76
CA LEU A 262 -5.25 -6.04 16.21
C LEU A 262 -6.71 -5.84 16.67
N ASP A 263 -7.07 -6.46 17.79
CA ASP A 263 -8.39 -6.33 18.41
C ASP A 263 -8.53 -5.02 19.22
#